data_AF-A0A7V4XAR6-F1
#
_entry.id   AF-A0A7V4XAR6-F1
#
_cell.length_a   1.000
_cell.length_b   1.000
_cell.length_c   1.000
_cell.angle_alpha   90.00
_cell.angle_beta   90.00
_cell.angle_gamma   90.00
#
_symmetry.space_group_name_H-M   'P 1'
#
loop_
_entity.id
_entity.type
_entity.pdbx_description
1 polymer ?
#
loop_
_entity_poly.entity_id
_entity_poly.type
_entity_poly.pdbx_seq_one_letter_code
_entity_poly.pdbx_strand_id
1 'polypeptide(L)'
;MDYPSHQLRSPSQQTPILYWAIAVSYMLLGFSAFSARLPMALAVVGLVLTTFSIGNLFSGRRAGFYSGLVLLTIPALFLFTRIILGDAIFVLFMALAFRMFLGAYLLLSMRENSSESARGKAFGAMMGFYVFLALAVMTKGLIGLVFPFLIIGIFLAISHDLSFIKKMHLGLGTVVFLALAAPWHIAVGMRNPGFYYNYFVNEHILRALNRHWPPDFLSIPLWRYWMAQIVGLFPWLMFAPMVIKYWPSNYRVMNRDEKLLLFAAIWMGTVFLFFSISGRLEYYAMPAYPGFALMVGLALARASEQRTADDLAPAASATLTVGSLVIVGVMMILASQTGPHASAAALNPHTRNAFFLRSTTSRRR
;
A
#
# COMPACT_ATOMS: atom_id res chain seq x y z
N MET A 1 18.49 -4.37 -32.83
CA MET A 1 17.01 -4.40 -32.78
C MET A 1 16.55 -2.97 -32.90
N ASP A 2 16.28 -2.53 -34.13
CA ASP A 2 15.77 -1.18 -34.40
C ASP A 2 14.32 -1.11 -33.94
N TYR A 3 14.05 -0.25 -32.96
CA TYR A 3 12.70 0.06 -32.54
C TYR A 3 12.12 1.13 -33.48
N PRO A 4 11.02 0.85 -34.19
CA PRO A 4 10.43 1.83 -35.10
C PRO A 4 9.93 3.07 -34.33
N SER A 5 10.36 4.24 -34.79
CA SER A 5 10.12 5.58 -34.26
C SER A 5 8.64 6.00 -34.14
N HIS A 6 7.70 5.17 -34.59
CA HIS A 6 6.26 5.38 -34.44
C HIS A 6 5.68 5.02 -33.05
N GLN A 7 6.48 4.46 -32.13
CA GLN A 7 6.05 4.18 -30.75
C GLN A 7 6.19 5.37 -29.76
N LEU A 8 6.64 6.53 -30.23
CA LEU A 8 6.89 7.72 -29.38
C LEU A 8 5.63 8.40 -28.82
N ARG A 9 4.42 7.97 -29.20
CA ARG A 9 3.19 8.31 -28.47
C ARG A 9 2.91 7.19 -27.49
N SER A 10 3.42 7.30 -26.26
CA SER A 10 3.24 6.24 -25.26
C SER A 10 1.75 5.94 -25.09
N PRO A 11 1.27 4.74 -25.45
CA PRO A 11 -0.09 4.34 -25.14
C PRO A 11 -0.20 4.40 -23.62
N SER A 12 -1.13 5.20 -23.11
CA SER A 12 -1.30 5.53 -21.69
C SER A 12 -0.91 4.35 -20.79
N GLN A 13 0.27 4.43 -20.17
CA GLN A 13 0.80 3.42 -19.24
C GLN A 13 -0.07 3.30 -17.98
N GLN A 14 -1.03 4.20 -17.83
CA GLN A 14 -1.66 4.55 -16.59
C GLN A 14 -3.11 4.07 -16.59
N THR A 15 -3.41 3.27 -15.59
CA THR A 15 -4.70 2.69 -15.23
C THR A 15 -5.73 3.79 -14.89
N PRO A 16 -7.02 3.59 -15.20
CA PRO A 16 -7.98 4.67 -15.30
C PRO A 16 -8.45 5.28 -13.98
N ILE A 17 -8.48 4.48 -12.90
CA ILE A 17 -9.26 4.85 -11.70
C ILE A 17 -8.76 6.14 -11.04
N LEU A 18 -7.45 6.35 -10.98
CA LEU A 18 -6.90 7.59 -10.42
C LEU A 18 -7.39 8.82 -11.19
N TYR A 19 -7.31 8.79 -12.53
CA TYR A 19 -7.73 9.90 -13.38
C TYR A 19 -9.22 10.12 -13.33
N TRP A 20 -10.03 9.06 -13.32
CA TRP A 20 -11.47 9.16 -13.18
C TRP A 20 -11.87 9.76 -11.84
N ALA A 21 -11.22 9.34 -10.75
CA ALA A 21 -11.50 9.89 -9.43
C ALA A 21 -11.12 11.38 -9.33
N ILE A 22 -9.98 11.77 -9.90
CA ILE A 22 -9.55 13.18 -9.98
C ILE A 22 -10.53 13.98 -10.86
N ALA A 23 -10.92 13.46 -12.01
CA ALA A 23 -11.86 14.13 -12.91
C ALA A 23 -13.21 14.37 -12.25
N VAL A 24 -13.76 13.37 -11.55
CA VAL A 24 -15.00 13.53 -10.75
C VAL A 24 -14.80 14.60 -9.68
N SER A 25 -13.66 14.62 -8.99
CA SER A 25 -13.41 15.65 -7.99
C SER A 25 -13.31 17.06 -8.59
N TYR A 26 -12.77 17.21 -9.80
CA TYR A 26 -12.76 18.48 -10.51
C TYR A 26 -14.14 18.90 -10.99
N MET A 27 -14.98 17.97 -11.44
CA MET A 27 -16.36 18.26 -11.82
C MET A 27 -17.18 18.80 -10.65
N LEU A 28 -16.94 18.29 -9.43
CA LEU A 28 -17.70 18.67 -8.24
C LEU A 28 -17.18 19.93 -7.53
N LEU A 29 -15.86 20.15 -7.52
CA LEU A 29 -15.21 21.17 -6.67
C LEU A 29 -14.37 22.19 -7.46
N GLY A 30 -14.31 22.06 -8.78
CA GLY A 30 -13.47 22.89 -9.64
C GLY A 30 -11.99 22.50 -9.61
N PHE A 31 -11.21 23.14 -10.49
CA PHE A 31 -9.78 22.90 -10.63
C PHE A 31 -8.99 23.53 -9.48
N SER A 32 -8.44 22.70 -8.61
CA SER A 32 -7.55 23.14 -7.55
C SER A 32 -6.59 22.03 -7.11
N ALA A 33 -5.53 22.43 -6.41
CA ALA A 33 -4.59 21.50 -5.77
C ALA A 33 -5.28 20.61 -4.71
N PHE A 34 -6.35 21.11 -4.09
CA PHE A 34 -7.16 20.38 -3.12
C PHE A 34 -8.00 19.30 -3.81
N SER A 35 -8.77 19.69 -4.83
CA SER A 35 -9.62 18.78 -5.61
C SER A 35 -8.81 17.63 -6.23
N ALA A 36 -7.60 17.90 -6.70
CA ALA A 36 -6.71 16.86 -7.26
C ALA A 36 -6.29 15.79 -6.25
N ARG A 37 -6.19 16.14 -4.96
CA ARG A 37 -5.68 15.27 -3.89
C ARG A 37 -6.78 14.64 -3.05
N LEU A 38 -8.00 15.18 -3.11
CA LEU A 38 -9.14 14.71 -2.34
C LEU A 38 -9.40 13.21 -2.50
N PRO A 39 -9.38 12.61 -3.72
CA PRO A 39 -9.60 11.18 -3.87
C PRO A 39 -8.61 10.31 -3.09
N MET A 40 -7.33 10.71 -3.04
CA MET A 40 -6.29 10.00 -2.30
C MET A 40 -6.48 10.15 -0.79
N ALA A 41 -6.85 11.34 -0.32
CA ALA A 41 -7.13 11.58 1.08
C ALA A 41 -8.30 10.71 1.56
N LEU A 42 -9.39 10.66 0.77
CA LEU A 42 -10.52 9.78 1.03
C LEU A 42 -10.13 8.30 0.97
N ALA A 43 -9.23 7.92 0.06
CA ALA A 43 -8.73 6.55 -0.01
C ALA A 43 -7.97 6.14 1.26
N VAL A 44 -7.14 7.03 1.81
CA VAL A 44 -6.44 6.78 3.07
C VAL A 44 -7.40 6.67 4.25
N VAL A 45 -8.40 7.55 4.34
CA VAL A 45 -9.45 7.45 5.38
C VAL A 45 -10.19 6.13 5.24
N GLY A 46 -10.62 5.77 4.03
CA GLY A 46 -11.25 4.49 3.75
C GLY A 46 -10.36 3.30 4.10
N LEU A 47 -9.05 3.40 3.89
CA LEU A 47 -8.09 2.34 4.18
C LEU A 47 -7.93 2.15 5.69
N VAL A 48 -7.87 3.23 6.47
CA VAL A 48 -7.86 3.20 7.94
C VAL A 48 -9.14 2.57 8.47
N LEU A 49 -10.30 2.98 7.96
CA LEU A 49 -11.60 2.41 8.35
C LEU A 49 -11.74 0.94 7.96
N THR A 50 -11.17 0.54 6.83
CA THR A 50 -11.18 -0.87 6.38
C THR A 50 -10.29 -1.73 7.26
N THR A 51 -9.09 -1.24 7.59
CA THR A 51 -8.16 -1.91 8.53
C THR A 51 -8.80 -2.04 9.91
N PHE A 52 -9.44 -0.97 10.39
CA PHE A 52 -10.26 -1.00 11.60
C PHE A 52 -11.34 -2.09 11.53
N SER A 53 -12.06 -2.17 10.40
CA SER A 53 -13.14 -3.13 10.18
C SER A 53 -12.65 -4.58 10.18
N ILE A 54 -11.46 -4.85 9.63
CA ILE A 54 -10.83 -6.18 9.65
C ILE A 54 -10.47 -6.57 11.10
N GLY A 55 -9.76 -5.70 11.83
CA GLY A 55 -9.41 -5.96 13.23
C GLY A 55 -10.64 -6.18 14.12
N ASN A 56 -11.67 -5.35 13.92
CA ASN A 56 -12.95 -5.47 14.64
C ASN A 56 -13.68 -6.78 14.34
N LEU A 57 -13.61 -7.26 13.10
CA LEU A 57 -14.29 -8.48 12.66
C LEU A 57 -13.75 -9.74 13.35
N PHE A 58 -12.44 -9.83 13.58
CA PHE A 58 -11.83 -11.02 14.19
C PHE A 58 -11.76 -10.94 15.71
N SER A 59 -11.34 -9.79 16.24
CA SER A 59 -10.86 -9.66 17.61
C SER A 59 -11.52 -8.51 18.38
N GLY A 60 -12.58 -7.93 17.82
CA GLY A 60 -13.42 -6.93 18.49
C GLY A 60 -12.94 -5.48 18.37
N ARG A 61 -13.75 -4.56 18.93
CA ARG A 61 -13.64 -3.10 18.71
C ARG A 61 -12.25 -2.54 19.06
N ARG A 62 -11.63 -3.04 20.12
CA ARG A 62 -10.30 -2.58 20.58
C ARG A 62 -9.21 -2.91 19.57
N ALA A 63 -9.17 -4.14 19.06
CA ALA A 63 -8.23 -4.55 18.01
C ALA A 63 -8.41 -3.69 16.75
N GLY A 64 -9.67 -3.49 16.32
CA GLY A 64 -9.96 -2.58 15.21
C GLY A 64 -9.43 -1.16 15.45
N PHE A 65 -9.69 -0.60 16.63
CA PHE A 65 -9.25 0.76 16.99
C PHE A 65 -7.74 0.89 16.92
N TYR A 66 -7.00 0.01 17.58
CA TYR A 66 -5.54 0.05 17.57
C TYR A 66 -4.97 -0.19 16.16
N SER A 67 -5.53 -1.11 15.37
CA SER A 67 -5.06 -1.31 13.99
C SER A 67 -5.28 -0.07 13.10
N GLY A 68 -6.43 0.59 13.25
CA GLY A 68 -6.69 1.86 12.56
C GLY A 68 -5.75 2.97 13.02
N LEU A 69 -5.53 3.10 14.34
CA LEU A 69 -4.64 4.10 14.93
C LEU A 69 -3.19 3.92 14.46
N VAL A 70 -2.69 2.68 14.52
CA VAL A 70 -1.35 2.32 14.04
C VAL A 70 -1.22 2.75 12.59
N LEU A 71 -2.13 2.32 11.71
CA LEU A 71 -2.04 2.65 10.29
C LEU A 71 -2.10 4.16 10.03
N LEU A 72 -3.02 4.87 10.67
CA LEU A 72 -3.19 6.31 10.53
C LEU A 72 -1.93 7.11 10.90
N THR A 73 -1.13 6.58 11.83
CA THR A 73 0.03 7.27 12.40
C THR A 73 1.36 6.68 11.94
N ILE A 74 1.37 5.81 10.92
CA ILE A 74 2.58 5.40 10.20
C ILE A 74 3.06 6.61 9.36
N PRO A 75 4.25 7.17 9.63
CA PRO A 75 4.75 8.35 8.91
C PRO A 75 4.86 8.15 7.40
N ALA A 76 5.26 6.95 6.95
CA ALA A 76 5.36 6.66 5.51
C ALA A 76 4.01 6.80 4.78
N LEU A 77 2.90 6.41 5.41
CA LEU A 77 1.56 6.56 4.84
C LEU A 77 1.26 8.04 4.57
N PHE A 78 1.60 8.93 5.51
CA PHE A 78 1.42 10.37 5.35
C PHE A 78 2.31 10.95 4.24
N LEU A 79 3.59 10.57 4.20
CA LEU A 79 4.53 11.08 3.20
C LEU A 79 4.10 10.75 1.77
N PHE A 80 3.59 9.54 1.53
CA PHE A 80 3.16 9.13 0.19
C PHE A 80 1.84 9.78 -0.27
N THR A 81 1.04 10.34 0.64
CA THR A 81 -0.16 11.12 0.24
C THR A 81 0.16 12.50 -0.34
N ARG A 82 1.38 13.01 -0.17
CA ARG A 82 1.76 14.32 -0.70
C ARG A 82 2.08 14.29 -2.20
N ILE A 83 2.28 13.10 -2.75
CA ILE A 83 2.54 12.86 -4.17
C ILE A 83 1.28 12.24 -4.77
N ILE A 84 0.84 12.72 -5.94
CA ILE A 84 -0.35 12.21 -6.61
C ILE A 84 -0.04 10.84 -7.22
N LEU A 85 -0.20 9.80 -6.39
CA LEU A 85 0.03 8.40 -6.74
C LEU A 85 -1.26 7.59 -6.54
N GLY A 86 -1.49 6.63 -7.43
CA GLY A 86 -2.63 5.71 -7.34
C GLY A 86 -2.51 4.66 -6.24
N ASP A 87 -1.36 4.58 -5.57
CA ASP A 87 -1.02 3.53 -4.61
C ASP A 87 -2.00 3.50 -3.42
N ALA A 88 -2.39 4.66 -2.85
CA ALA A 88 -3.35 4.70 -1.74
C ALA A 88 -4.72 4.09 -2.11
N ILE A 89 -5.22 4.41 -3.31
CA ILE A 89 -6.48 3.89 -3.85
C ILE A 89 -6.36 2.38 -4.10
N PHE A 90 -5.21 1.95 -4.65
CA PHE A 90 -4.92 0.54 -4.85
C PHE A 90 -4.92 -0.24 -3.53
N VAL A 91 -4.21 0.25 -2.51
CA VAL A 91 -4.16 -0.39 -1.19
C VAL A 91 -5.55 -0.46 -0.56
N LEU A 92 -6.36 0.60 -0.70
CA LEU A 92 -7.76 0.59 -0.25
C LEU A 92 -8.56 -0.54 -0.90
N PHE A 93 -8.57 -0.66 -2.22
CA PHE A 93 -9.34 -1.71 -2.89
C PHE A 93 -8.82 -3.10 -2.54
N MET A 94 -7.51 -3.29 -2.44
CA MET A 94 -6.93 -4.55 -1.98
C MET A 94 -7.37 -4.88 -0.54
N ALA A 95 -7.36 -3.91 0.37
CA ALA A 95 -7.81 -4.09 1.75
C ALA A 95 -9.32 -4.38 1.83
N LEU A 96 -10.14 -3.72 1.00
CA LEU A 96 -11.58 -3.98 0.92
C LEU A 96 -11.86 -5.38 0.38
N ALA A 97 -11.11 -5.81 -0.64
CA ALA A 97 -11.16 -7.19 -1.14
C ALA A 97 -10.86 -8.17 0.01
N PHE A 98 -9.77 -7.97 0.76
CA PHE A 98 -9.45 -8.82 1.91
C PHE A 98 -10.51 -8.77 3.01
N ARG A 99 -11.07 -7.61 3.31
CA ARG A 99 -12.17 -7.48 4.27
C ARG A 99 -13.40 -8.28 3.84
N MET A 100 -13.72 -8.29 2.56
CA MET A 100 -14.83 -9.07 1.99
C MET A 100 -14.52 -10.58 2.03
N PHE A 101 -13.31 -10.97 1.63
CA PHE A 101 -12.82 -12.34 1.69
C PHE A 101 -12.91 -12.91 3.11
N LEU A 102 -12.29 -12.22 4.07
CA LEU A 102 -12.25 -12.66 5.46
C LEU A 102 -13.65 -12.68 6.10
N GLY A 103 -14.53 -11.77 5.71
CA GLY A 103 -15.93 -11.75 6.13
C GLY A 103 -16.68 -13.02 5.72
N ALA A 104 -16.58 -13.41 4.45
CA ALA A 104 -17.17 -14.66 3.97
C ALA A 104 -16.50 -15.89 4.60
N TYR A 105 -15.17 -15.87 4.76
CA TYR A 105 -14.41 -16.94 5.41
C TYR A 105 -14.91 -17.22 6.83
N LEU A 106 -15.08 -16.18 7.66
CA LEU A 106 -15.63 -16.36 9.01
C LEU A 106 -17.09 -16.81 9.02
N LEU A 107 -17.92 -16.33 8.08
CA LEU A 107 -19.32 -16.74 8.00
C LEU A 107 -19.48 -18.22 7.62
N LEU A 108 -18.59 -18.78 6.80
CA LEU A 108 -18.74 -20.12 6.20
C LEU A 108 -17.83 -21.21 6.78
N SER A 109 -16.69 -20.84 7.39
CA SER A 109 -15.74 -21.81 7.97
C SER A 109 -15.80 -21.87 9.49
N MET A 110 -16.36 -20.85 10.17
CA MET A 110 -16.39 -20.79 11.64
C MET A 110 -17.81 -20.91 12.22
N ARG A 111 -18.84 -21.09 11.39
CA ARG A 111 -20.22 -21.37 11.84
C ARG A 111 -20.65 -22.74 11.31
N GLU A 112 -20.56 -23.73 12.18
CA GLU A 112 -20.84 -25.15 11.94
C GLU A 112 -22.27 -25.40 11.40
N ASN A 113 -23.23 -24.54 11.76
CA ASN A 113 -24.56 -24.46 11.16
C ASN A 113 -24.80 -23.06 10.58
N SER A 114 -24.24 -22.81 9.41
CA SER A 114 -24.44 -21.57 8.67
C SER A 114 -25.90 -21.47 8.20
N SER A 115 -26.72 -20.68 8.90
CA SER A 115 -28.08 -20.28 8.46
C SER A 115 -28.06 -19.81 7.00
N GLU A 116 -29.16 -20.02 6.29
CA GLU A 116 -29.33 -19.56 4.91
C GLU A 116 -29.00 -18.07 4.73
N SER A 117 -29.36 -17.25 5.72
CA SER A 117 -28.99 -15.83 5.77
C SER A 117 -27.48 -15.60 5.80
N ALA A 118 -26.72 -16.44 6.51
CA ALA A 118 -25.25 -16.35 6.56
C ALA A 118 -24.63 -16.74 5.22
N ARG A 119 -25.18 -17.74 4.53
CA ARG A 119 -24.74 -18.13 3.18
C ARG A 119 -24.97 -17.01 2.17
N GLY A 120 -26.14 -16.37 2.19
CA GLY A 120 -26.44 -15.22 1.34
C GLY A 120 -25.50 -14.03 1.59
N LYS A 121 -25.21 -13.71 2.85
CA LYS A 121 -24.24 -12.67 3.21
C LYS A 121 -22.82 -13.01 2.76
N ALA A 122 -22.40 -14.25 2.92
CA ALA A 122 -21.08 -14.70 2.47
C ALA A 122 -20.95 -14.67 0.95
N PHE A 123 -22.00 -15.06 0.23
CA PHE A 123 -22.08 -14.94 -1.22
C PHE A 123 -21.95 -13.48 -1.67
N GLY A 124 -22.72 -12.56 -1.08
CA GLY A 124 -22.62 -11.13 -1.36
C GLY A 124 -21.23 -10.57 -1.07
N ALA A 125 -20.60 -10.99 0.02
CA ALA A 125 -19.22 -10.63 0.34
C ALA A 125 -18.23 -11.19 -0.71
N MET A 126 -18.38 -12.43 -1.17
CA MET A 126 -17.55 -12.96 -2.26
C MET A 126 -17.71 -12.15 -3.56
N MET A 127 -18.94 -11.76 -3.92
CA MET A 127 -19.13 -10.88 -5.09
C MET A 127 -18.46 -9.52 -4.89
N GLY A 128 -18.57 -8.94 -3.70
CA GLY A 128 -17.85 -7.73 -3.32
C GLY A 128 -16.32 -7.88 -3.42
N PHE A 129 -15.77 -9.04 -3.06
CA PHE A 129 -14.34 -9.34 -3.24
C PHE A 129 -13.93 -9.23 -4.71
N TYR A 130 -14.68 -9.81 -5.65
CA TYR A 130 -14.37 -9.70 -7.09
C TYR A 130 -14.53 -8.29 -7.64
N VAL A 131 -15.51 -7.52 -7.15
CA VAL A 131 -15.66 -6.09 -7.50
C VAL A 131 -14.41 -5.32 -7.09
N PHE A 132 -13.95 -5.48 -5.85
CA PHE A 132 -12.76 -4.76 -5.38
C PHE A 132 -11.46 -5.26 -6.03
N LEU A 133 -11.37 -6.54 -6.41
CA LEU A 133 -10.27 -7.03 -7.25
C LEU A 133 -10.25 -6.34 -8.61
N ALA A 134 -11.40 -6.20 -9.27
CA ALA A 134 -11.49 -5.51 -10.55
C ALA A 134 -11.04 -4.05 -10.42
N LEU A 135 -11.50 -3.35 -9.38
CA LEU A 135 -11.09 -1.98 -9.11
C LEU A 135 -9.58 -1.86 -8.79
N ALA A 136 -9.02 -2.81 -8.04
CA ALA A 136 -7.58 -2.86 -7.77
C ALA A 136 -6.77 -3.04 -9.08
N VAL A 137 -7.20 -3.93 -9.97
CA VAL A 137 -6.58 -4.13 -11.29
C VAL A 137 -6.72 -2.87 -12.15
N MET A 138 -7.88 -2.21 -12.14
CA MET A 138 -8.09 -0.94 -12.83
C MET A 138 -7.36 0.24 -12.17
N THR A 139 -6.63 0.04 -11.06
CA THR A 139 -5.84 1.08 -10.39
C THR A 139 -4.34 0.86 -10.55
N LYS A 140 -3.83 -0.37 -10.47
CA LYS A 140 -2.37 -0.67 -10.54
C LYS A 140 -2.03 -1.91 -11.37
N GLY A 141 -2.98 -2.41 -12.15
CA GLY A 141 -2.80 -3.54 -13.06
C GLY A 141 -2.77 -4.90 -12.38
N LEU A 142 -2.12 -5.87 -13.01
CA LEU A 142 -2.16 -7.29 -12.63
C LEU A 142 -1.71 -7.57 -11.20
N ILE A 143 -0.90 -6.69 -10.59
CA ILE A 143 -0.50 -6.84 -9.19
C ILE A 143 -1.70 -6.83 -8.23
N GLY A 144 -2.80 -6.17 -8.61
CA GLY A 144 -4.06 -6.20 -7.88
C GLY A 144 -4.83 -7.50 -7.95
N LEU A 145 -4.42 -8.41 -8.83
CA LEU A 145 -4.91 -9.78 -8.88
C LEU A 145 -3.88 -10.74 -8.26
N VAL A 146 -2.61 -10.61 -8.63
CA VAL A 146 -1.52 -11.48 -8.16
C VAL A 146 -1.41 -11.48 -6.64
N PHE A 147 -1.35 -10.31 -6.00
CA PHE A 147 -1.17 -10.23 -4.55
C PHE A 147 -2.34 -10.84 -3.78
N PRO A 148 -3.62 -10.50 -4.06
CA PRO A 148 -4.72 -11.10 -3.34
C PRO A 148 -4.80 -12.62 -3.45
N PHE A 149 -4.66 -13.18 -4.67
CA PHE A 149 -4.71 -14.63 -4.85
C PHE A 149 -3.52 -15.33 -4.21
N LEU A 150 -2.32 -14.75 -4.28
CA LEU A 150 -1.12 -15.31 -3.63
C LEU A 150 -1.27 -15.31 -2.11
N ILE A 151 -1.67 -14.19 -1.51
CA ILE A 151 -1.87 -14.04 -0.06
C ILE A 151 -2.96 -14.99 0.44
N ILE A 152 -4.11 -15.03 -0.24
CA ILE A 152 -5.22 -15.95 0.12
C ILE A 152 -4.80 -17.40 -0.06
N GLY A 153 -4.11 -17.74 -1.14
CA GLY A 153 -3.63 -19.10 -1.41
C GLY A 153 -2.68 -19.60 -0.34
N ILE A 154 -1.67 -18.79 0.03
CA ILE A 154 -0.72 -19.11 1.12
C ILE A 154 -1.48 -19.25 2.44
N PHE A 155 -2.41 -18.35 2.75
CA PHE A 155 -3.20 -18.40 3.98
C PHE A 155 -4.03 -19.69 4.08
N LEU A 156 -4.76 -20.06 3.03
CA LEU A 156 -5.57 -21.27 3.01
C LEU A 156 -4.70 -22.54 3.04
N ALA A 157 -3.53 -22.53 2.40
CA ALA A 157 -2.58 -23.64 2.44
C ALA A 157 -2.03 -23.88 3.84
N ILE A 158 -1.55 -22.82 4.52
CA ILE A 158 -1.01 -22.92 5.89
C ILE A 158 -2.12 -23.25 6.90
N SER A 159 -3.32 -22.69 6.70
CA SER A 159 -4.48 -22.97 7.57
C SER A 159 -5.14 -24.33 7.28
N HIS A 160 -4.61 -25.12 6.34
CA HIS A 160 -5.18 -26.40 5.91
C HIS A 160 -6.65 -26.35 5.47
N ASP A 161 -7.14 -25.21 4.94
CA ASP A 161 -8.52 -25.00 4.50
C ASP A 161 -8.62 -24.70 2.99
N LEU A 162 -7.82 -25.43 2.18
CA LEU A 162 -7.86 -25.33 0.71
C LEU A 162 -9.25 -25.66 0.13
N SER A 163 -10.08 -26.39 0.88
CA SER A 163 -11.47 -26.67 0.53
C SER A 163 -12.30 -25.40 0.31
N PHE A 164 -11.91 -24.29 0.97
CA PHE A 164 -12.56 -23.00 0.85
C PHE A 164 -12.52 -22.41 -0.56
N ILE A 165 -11.56 -22.80 -1.40
CA ILE A 165 -11.47 -22.34 -2.79
C ILE A 165 -12.77 -22.62 -3.55
N LYS A 166 -13.43 -23.76 -3.26
CA LYS A 166 -14.74 -24.11 -3.86
C LYS A 166 -15.84 -23.12 -3.45
N LYS A 167 -15.75 -22.56 -2.25
CA LYS A 167 -16.69 -21.56 -1.70
C LYS A 167 -16.42 -20.14 -2.19
N MET A 168 -15.32 -19.91 -2.91
CA MET A 168 -15.02 -18.60 -3.50
C MET A 168 -15.88 -18.29 -4.72
N HIS A 169 -16.58 -19.28 -5.30
CA HIS A 169 -17.41 -19.11 -6.51
C HIS A 169 -16.60 -18.58 -7.71
N LEU A 170 -15.42 -19.17 -7.95
CA LEU A 170 -14.46 -18.69 -8.96
C LEU A 170 -15.08 -18.43 -10.34
N GLY A 171 -16.00 -19.28 -10.82
CA GLY A 171 -16.66 -19.08 -12.12
C GLY A 171 -17.46 -17.77 -12.18
N LEU A 172 -18.48 -17.63 -11.32
CA LEU A 172 -19.31 -16.43 -11.28
C LEU A 172 -18.50 -15.19 -10.89
N GLY A 173 -17.56 -15.35 -9.95
CA GLY A 173 -16.66 -14.28 -9.52
C GLY A 173 -15.80 -13.74 -10.67
N THR A 174 -15.27 -14.62 -11.51
CA THR A 174 -14.54 -14.23 -12.72
C THR A 174 -15.44 -13.48 -13.70
N VAL A 175 -16.71 -13.87 -13.86
CA VAL A 175 -17.65 -13.11 -14.70
C VAL A 175 -17.86 -11.70 -14.16
N VAL A 176 -18.09 -11.53 -12.84
CA VAL A 176 -18.23 -10.21 -12.21
C VAL A 176 -16.95 -9.38 -12.37
N PHE A 177 -15.79 -9.98 -12.13
CA PHE A 177 -14.50 -9.34 -12.31
C PHE A 177 -14.28 -8.86 -13.76
N LEU A 178 -14.52 -9.73 -14.74
CA LEU A 178 -14.33 -9.40 -16.16
C LEU A 178 -15.35 -8.35 -16.63
N ALA A 179 -16.60 -8.41 -16.16
CA ALA A 179 -17.62 -7.43 -16.50
C ALA A 179 -17.21 -6.00 -16.10
N LEU A 180 -16.41 -5.85 -15.03
CA LEU A 180 -15.92 -4.55 -14.57
C LEU A 180 -14.56 -4.19 -15.17
N ALA A 181 -13.60 -5.11 -15.16
CA ALA A 181 -12.23 -4.83 -15.59
C ALA A 181 -12.07 -4.84 -17.11
N ALA A 182 -12.70 -5.78 -17.82
CA ALA A 182 -12.45 -6.01 -19.25
C ALA A 182 -12.87 -4.84 -20.16
N PRO A 183 -14.01 -4.15 -19.96
CA PRO A 183 -14.48 -3.14 -20.92
C PRO A 183 -13.46 -2.03 -21.20
N TRP A 184 -12.81 -1.50 -20.16
CA TRP A 184 -11.79 -0.47 -20.33
C TRP A 184 -10.54 -1.01 -21.05
N HIS A 185 -10.04 -2.18 -20.62
CA HIS A 185 -8.84 -2.78 -21.21
C HIS A 185 -9.06 -3.17 -22.69
N ILE A 186 -10.27 -3.64 -23.04
CA ILE A 186 -10.66 -3.94 -24.42
C ILE A 186 -10.72 -2.64 -25.23
N ALA A 187 -11.46 -1.64 -24.76
CA ALA A 187 -11.63 -0.38 -25.49
C ALA A 187 -10.30 0.36 -25.73
N VAL A 188 -9.40 0.38 -24.75
CA VAL A 188 -8.08 0.99 -24.91
C VAL A 188 -7.19 0.18 -25.85
N GLY A 189 -7.21 -1.15 -25.73
CA GLY A 189 -6.43 -2.02 -26.61
C GLY A 189 -6.86 -1.95 -28.08
N MET A 190 -8.16 -1.83 -28.35
CA MET A 190 -8.68 -1.63 -29.71
C MET A 190 -8.28 -0.29 -30.32
N ARG A 191 -8.12 0.76 -29.50
CA ARG A 191 -7.75 2.11 -29.95
C ARG A 191 -6.25 2.32 -30.08
N ASN A 192 -5.44 1.49 -29.42
CA ASN A 192 -4.00 1.69 -29.31
C ASN A 192 -3.25 0.40 -29.67
N PRO A 193 -2.80 0.25 -30.94
CA PRO A 193 -1.97 -0.87 -31.35
C PRO A 193 -0.73 -1.01 -30.44
N GLY A 194 -0.43 -2.24 -30.00
CA GLY A 194 0.70 -2.51 -29.10
C GLY A 194 0.42 -2.33 -27.60
N PHE A 195 -0.76 -1.80 -27.22
CA PHE A 195 -1.13 -1.61 -25.81
C PHE A 195 -1.03 -2.90 -24.99
N TYR A 196 -1.52 -4.03 -25.49
CA TYR A 196 -1.52 -5.28 -24.71
C TYR A 196 -0.12 -5.79 -24.39
N TYR A 197 0.81 -5.74 -25.34
CA TYR A 197 2.21 -6.10 -25.08
C TYR A 197 2.83 -5.14 -24.07
N ASN A 198 2.66 -3.83 -24.28
CA ASN A 198 3.21 -2.84 -23.36
C ASN A 198 2.64 -3.03 -21.95
N TYR A 199 1.31 -3.05 -21.83
CA TYR A 199 0.62 -3.15 -20.56
C TYR A 199 0.91 -4.47 -19.85
N PHE A 200 0.69 -5.64 -20.47
CA PHE A 200 0.82 -6.93 -19.76
C PHE A 200 2.26 -7.45 -19.65
N VAL A 201 3.08 -7.25 -20.67
CA VAL A 201 4.45 -7.80 -20.70
C VAL A 201 5.44 -6.78 -20.20
N ASN A 202 5.51 -5.61 -20.82
CA ASN A 202 6.54 -4.62 -20.51
C ASN A 202 6.34 -4.02 -19.11
N GLU A 203 5.12 -3.60 -18.78
CA GLU A 203 4.84 -2.89 -17.52
C GLU A 203 4.65 -3.80 -16.30
N HIS A 204 4.46 -5.11 -16.49
CA HIS A 204 4.33 -6.05 -15.36
C HIS A 204 5.49 -7.03 -15.31
N ILE A 205 5.68 -7.83 -16.36
CA ILE A 205 6.69 -8.91 -16.35
C ILE A 205 8.09 -8.30 -16.43
N LEU A 206 8.37 -7.51 -17.47
CA LEU A 206 9.70 -6.91 -17.63
C LEU A 206 9.99 -5.89 -16.53
N ARG A 207 8.99 -5.12 -16.08
CA ARG A 207 9.14 -4.19 -14.96
C ARG A 207 9.49 -4.90 -13.66
N ALA A 208 8.85 -6.02 -13.35
CA ALA A 208 9.18 -6.81 -12.17
C ALA A 208 10.62 -7.37 -12.24
N LEU A 209 11.06 -7.74 -13.44
CA LEU A 209 12.44 -8.21 -13.70
C LEU A 209 13.46 -7.08 -13.84
N ASN A 210 13.05 -5.81 -13.68
CA ASN A 210 13.89 -4.61 -13.87
C ASN A 210 14.51 -4.55 -15.29
N ARG A 211 13.74 -4.96 -16.30
CA ARG A 211 14.09 -5.04 -17.73
C ARG A 211 13.10 -4.30 -18.64
N HIS A 212 12.19 -3.49 -18.09
CA HIS A 212 11.20 -2.77 -18.89
C HIS A 212 11.85 -1.64 -19.69
N TRP A 213 11.20 -1.26 -20.79
CA TRP A 213 11.65 -0.18 -21.65
C TRP A 213 10.50 0.77 -22.03
N PRO A 214 10.69 2.09 -21.95
CA PRO A 214 11.90 2.80 -21.51
C PRO A 214 12.11 2.69 -19.99
N PRO A 215 13.35 2.80 -19.48
CA PRO A 215 13.62 2.80 -18.05
C PRO A 215 13.13 4.12 -17.45
N ASP A 216 11.98 4.10 -16.78
CA ASP A 216 11.35 5.26 -16.15
C ASP A 216 11.65 5.39 -14.63
N PHE A 217 12.28 4.37 -14.03
CA PHE A 217 12.80 4.44 -12.65
C PHE A 217 14.06 3.61 -12.47
N LEU A 218 14.88 4.00 -11.49
CA LEU A 218 16.02 3.23 -11.03
C LEU A 218 15.63 2.49 -9.75
N SER A 219 15.73 1.17 -9.78
CA SER A 219 15.51 0.36 -8.58
C SER A 219 16.49 0.75 -7.49
N ILE A 220 15.97 1.04 -6.30
CA ILE A 220 16.82 1.38 -5.15
C ILE A 220 17.52 0.12 -4.60
N PRO A 221 18.74 0.25 -4.03
CA PRO A 221 19.41 -0.85 -3.36
C PRO A 221 18.53 -1.48 -2.26
N LEU A 222 18.63 -2.80 -2.08
CA LEU A 222 17.80 -3.56 -1.12
C LEU A 222 17.88 -3.00 0.31
N TRP A 223 19.07 -2.61 0.76
CA TRP A 223 19.24 -2.05 2.11
C TRP A 223 18.50 -0.71 2.26
N ARG A 224 18.48 0.15 1.23
CA ARG A 224 17.72 1.42 1.27
C ARG A 224 16.23 1.17 1.33
N TYR A 225 15.75 0.18 0.59
CA TYR A 225 14.36 -0.25 0.63
C TYR A 225 13.95 -0.67 2.05
N TRP A 226 14.71 -1.54 2.71
CA TRP A 226 14.41 -1.99 4.08
C TRP A 226 14.59 -0.90 5.13
N MET A 227 15.61 -0.04 4.98
CA MET A 227 15.78 1.14 5.85
C MET A 227 14.57 2.07 5.76
N ALA A 228 14.07 2.33 4.55
CA ALA A 228 12.86 3.14 4.35
C ALA A 228 11.64 2.52 5.04
N GLN A 229 11.52 1.18 5.08
CA GLN A 229 10.44 0.51 5.80
C GLN A 229 10.60 0.61 7.31
N ILE A 230 11.81 0.44 7.84
CA ILE A 230 12.07 0.56 9.28
C ILE A 230 11.76 1.98 9.77
N VAL A 231 12.24 2.98 9.05
CA VAL A 231 11.96 4.40 9.35
C VAL A 231 10.47 4.70 9.15
N GLY A 232 9.88 4.17 8.09
CA GLY A 232 8.48 4.40 7.75
C GLY A 232 7.48 3.81 8.72
N LEU A 233 7.81 2.66 9.33
CA LEU A 233 6.99 1.95 10.31
C LEU A 233 7.26 2.37 11.77
N PHE A 234 8.33 3.11 12.03
CA PHE A 234 8.55 3.75 13.32
C PHE A 234 7.42 4.75 13.60
N PRO A 235 6.86 4.86 14.82
CA PRO A 235 7.29 4.20 16.07
C PRO A 235 6.77 2.78 16.29
N TRP A 236 5.76 2.36 15.53
CA TRP A 236 5.01 1.14 15.79
C TRP A 236 5.83 -0.14 15.67
N LEU A 237 6.95 -0.10 14.94
CA LEU A 237 7.90 -1.21 14.86
C LEU A 237 8.39 -1.67 16.24
N MET A 238 8.44 -0.78 17.24
CA MET A 238 8.83 -1.12 18.62
C MET A 238 7.86 -2.08 19.32
N PHE A 239 6.61 -2.12 18.87
CA PHE A 239 5.57 -3.01 19.39
C PHE A 239 5.48 -4.33 18.61
N ALA A 240 6.22 -4.48 17.50
CA ALA A 240 6.22 -5.69 16.68
C ALA A 240 6.63 -6.97 17.45
N PRO A 241 7.62 -6.95 18.37
CA PRO A 241 7.99 -8.15 19.13
C PRO A 241 6.84 -8.73 19.98
N MET A 242 5.90 -7.88 20.41
CA MET A 242 4.73 -8.32 21.20
C MET A 242 3.82 -9.29 20.42
N VAL A 243 3.85 -9.23 19.09
CA VAL A 243 3.06 -10.13 18.22
C VAL A 243 3.44 -11.60 18.45
N ILE A 244 4.70 -11.88 18.82
CA ILE A 244 5.21 -13.25 19.02
C ILE A 244 4.44 -13.97 20.15
N LYS A 245 4.05 -13.25 21.21
CA LYS A 245 3.29 -13.80 22.36
C LYS A 245 1.93 -14.37 21.96
N TYR A 246 1.33 -13.85 20.89
CA TYR A 246 0.00 -14.22 20.42
C TYR A 246 0.05 -15.04 19.13
N TRP A 247 1.25 -15.38 18.66
CA TRP A 247 1.44 -16.10 17.41
C TRP A 247 0.88 -17.53 17.48
N PRO A 248 0.25 -18.06 16.41
CA PRO A 248 -0.24 -19.44 16.38
C PRO A 248 0.85 -20.45 16.77
N SER A 249 0.56 -21.24 17.80
CA SER A 249 1.39 -22.40 18.19
C SER A 249 1.09 -23.63 17.32
N ASN A 250 -0.12 -23.74 16.79
CA ASN A 250 -0.54 -24.83 15.92
C ASN A 250 -1.41 -24.32 14.77
N TYR A 251 -0.88 -24.38 13.55
CA TYR A 251 -1.57 -23.90 12.35
C TYR A 251 -2.82 -24.70 11.96
N ARG A 252 -3.03 -25.91 12.50
CA ARG A 252 -4.25 -26.71 12.25
C ARG A 252 -5.42 -26.29 13.12
N VAL A 253 -5.15 -25.82 14.34
CA VAL A 253 -6.17 -25.47 15.33
C VAL A 253 -5.90 -24.04 15.78
N MET A 254 -6.35 -23.09 14.96
CA MET A 254 -6.18 -21.67 15.23
C MET A 254 -7.49 -21.02 15.65
N ASN A 255 -7.43 -20.19 16.69
CA ASN A 255 -8.52 -19.29 17.06
C ASN A 255 -8.63 -18.11 16.07
N ARG A 256 -9.58 -17.18 16.29
CA ARG A 256 -9.78 -16.03 15.40
C ARG A 256 -8.57 -15.09 15.34
N ASP A 257 -7.96 -14.82 16.49
CA ASP A 257 -6.82 -13.91 16.61
C ASP A 257 -5.60 -14.46 15.86
N GLU A 258 -5.29 -15.73 16.07
CA GLU A 258 -4.20 -16.45 15.41
C GLU A 258 -4.37 -16.46 13.89
N LYS A 259 -5.60 -16.67 13.40
CA LYS A 259 -5.91 -16.58 11.96
C LYS A 259 -5.73 -15.17 11.42
N LEU A 260 -6.12 -14.14 12.17
CA LEU A 260 -5.89 -12.74 11.78
C LEU A 260 -4.39 -12.44 11.69
N LEU A 261 -3.61 -12.86 12.69
CA LEU A 261 -2.15 -12.67 12.70
C LEU A 261 -1.48 -13.38 11.53
N LEU A 262 -1.84 -14.64 11.29
CA LEU A 262 -1.31 -15.41 10.17
C LEU A 262 -1.62 -14.71 8.85
N PHE A 263 -2.87 -14.32 8.61
CA PHE A 263 -3.27 -13.63 7.38
C PHE A 263 -2.52 -12.30 7.22
N ALA A 264 -2.46 -11.50 8.27
CA ALA A 264 -1.81 -10.19 8.28
C ALA A 264 -0.29 -10.30 8.04
N ALA A 265 0.35 -11.32 8.59
CA ALA A 265 1.77 -11.60 8.37
C ALA A 265 2.04 -12.10 6.95
N ILE A 266 1.19 -12.96 6.39
CA ILE A 266 1.30 -13.39 4.99
C ILE A 266 1.10 -12.19 4.07
N TRP A 267 0.13 -11.33 4.35
CA TRP A 267 -0.10 -10.11 3.58
C TRP A 267 1.14 -9.22 3.60
N MET A 268 1.61 -8.84 4.79
CA MET A 268 2.80 -7.99 4.94
C MET A 268 4.04 -8.63 4.29
N GLY A 269 4.30 -9.90 4.62
CA GLY A 269 5.45 -10.66 4.16
C GLY A 269 5.46 -10.83 2.63
N THR A 270 4.32 -11.15 2.02
CA THR A 270 4.23 -11.33 0.57
C THR A 270 4.64 -10.06 -0.17
N VAL A 271 4.12 -8.90 0.25
CA VAL A 271 4.44 -7.62 -0.40
C VAL A 271 5.92 -7.27 -0.19
N PHE A 272 6.43 -7.34 1.04
CA PHE A 272 7.83 -6.99 1.32
C PHE A 272 8.84 -7.93 0.65
N LEU A 273 8.58 -9.23 0.65
CA LEU A 273 9.46 -10.22 0.03
C LEU A 273 9.42 -10.11 -1.50
N PHE A 274 8.24 -9.87 -2.09
CA PHE A 274 8.13 -9.65 -3.54
C PHE A 274 9.00 -8.48 -4.00
N PHE A 275 8.92 -7.32 -3.34
CA PHE A 275 9.74 -6.16 -3.70
C PHE A 275 11.21 -6.26 -3.26
N SER A 276 11.56 -7.25 -2.42
CA SER A 276 12.96 -7.57 -2.13
C SER A 276 13.68 -8.24 -3.31
N ILE A 277 12.93 -8.90 -4.19
CA ILE A 277 13.46 -9.61 -5.37
C ILE A 277 13.06 -8.99 -6.71
N SER A 278 12.07 -8.08 -6.72
CA SER A 278 11.59 -7.35 -7.91
C SER A 278 12.28 -5.98 -8.07
N GLY A 279 12.05 -5.31 -9.20
CA GLY A 279 12.27 -3.86 -9.32
C GLY A 279 11.48 -3.10 -8.25
N ARG A 280 12.12 -2.13 -7.59
CA ARG A 280 11.64 -1.59 -6.30
C ARG A 280 11.83 -0.08 -6.14
N LEU A 281 10.83 0.54 -5.52
CA LEU A 281 10.82 1.93 -5.04
C LEU A 281 10.33 1.95 -3.60
N GLU A 282 10.61 3.02 -2.86
CA GLU A 282 10.30 3.14 -1.43
C GLU A 282 8.81 2.93 -1.13
N TYR A 283 7.94 3.48 -1.98
CA TYR A 283 6.50 3.47 -1.82
C TYR A 283 5.82 2.17 -2.25
N TYR A 284 6.51 1.28 -2.96
CA TYR A 284 5.95 -0.02 -3.39
C TYR A 284 5.60 -0.93 -2.21
N ALA A 285 6.17 -0.65 -1.04
CA ALA A 285 5.92 -1.36 0.21
C ALA A 285 4.62 -0.94 0.93
N MET A 286 4.01 0.19 0.53
CA MET A 286 2.76 0.70 1.12
C MET A 286 1.64 -0.35 1.26
N PRO A 287 1.42 -1.27 0.29
CA PRO A 287 0.39 -2.29 0.41
C PRO A 287 0.59 -3.26 1.58
N ALA A 288 1.79 -3.33 2.19
CA ALA A 288 2.07 -4.19 3.35
C ALA A 288 1.67 -3.55 4.69
N TYR A 289 1.53 -2.22 4.76
CA TYR A 289 1.31 -1.49 6.02
C TYR A 289 0.01 -1.86 6.75
N PRO A 290 -1.12 -2.14 6.08
CA PRO A 290 -2.32 -2.62 6.76
C PRO A 290 -2.10 -3.97 7.46
N GLY A 291 -1.36 -4.89 6.85
CA GLY A 291 -1.00 -6.17 7.47
C GLY A 291 -0.18 -5.96 8.75
N PHE A 292 0.84 -5.10 8.68
CA PHE A 292 1.61 -4.71 9.87
C PHE A 292 0.72 -4.10 10.97
N ALA A 293 -0.17 -3.17 10.60
CA ALA A 293 -1.06 -2.50 11.53
C ALA A 293 -2.09 -3.45 12.19
N LEU A 294 -2.57 -4.46 11.46
CA LEU A 294 -3.43 -5.51 12.02
C LEU A 294 -2.71 -6.32 13.10
N MET A 295 -1.46 -6.72 12.85
CA MET A 295 -0.69 -7.50 13.82
C MET A 295 -0.39 -6.70 15.10
N VAL A 296 0.17 -5.51 14.95
CA VAL A 296 0.50 -4.65 16.10
C VAL A 296 -0.77 -4.22 16.85
N GLY A 297 -1.82 -3.85 16.12
CA GLY A 297 -3.08 -3.42 16.72
C GLY A 297 -3.77 -4.52 17.53
N LEU A 298 -3.69 -5.78 17.08
CA LEU A 298 -4.18 -6.91 17.86
C LEU A 298 -3.36 -7.12 19.13
N ALA A 299 -2.02 -7.11 19.02
CA ALA A 299 -1.13 -7.30 20.16
C ALA A 299 -1.37 -6.23 21.24
N LEU A 300 -1.50 -4.96 20.83
CA LEU A 300 -1.86 -3.85 21.72
C LEU A 300 -3.23 -4.04 22.38
N ALA A 301 -4.22 -4.52 21.62
CA ALA A 301 -5.55 -4.77 22.17
C ALA A 301 -5.50 -5.80 23.31
N ARG A 302 -4.81 -6.92 23.08
CA ARG A 302 -4.67 -7.99 24.08
C ARG A 302 -3.85 -7.56 25.29
N ALA A 303 -2.74 -6.84 25.10
CA ALA A 303 -1.96 -6.30 26.21
C ALA A 303 -2.77 -5.31 27.07
N SER A 304 -3.60 -4.47 26.45
CA SER A 304 -4.47 -3.52 27.17
C SER A 304 -5.61 -4.20 27.93
N GLU A 305 -6.12 -5.32 27.43
CA GLU A 305 -7.14 -6.13 28.12
C GLU A 305 -6.58 -6.87 29.33
N GLN A 306 -5.36 -7.40 29.21
CA GLN A 306 -4.70 -8.15 30.29
C GLN A 306 -4.11 -7.25 31.38
N ARG A 307 -4.28 -5.92 31.30
CA ARG A 307 -3.70 -4.91 32.20
C ARG A 307 -2.19 -5.11 32.45
N THR A 308 -1.48 -5.69 31.50
CA THR A 308 -0.05 -5.98 31.63
C THR A 308 0.72 -4.71 31.29
N ALA A 309 0.79 -3.77 32.24
CA ALA A 309 1.56 -2.53 32.08
C ALA A 309 3.04 -2.82 31.76
N ASP A 310 3.57 -3.94 32.28
CA ASP A 310 4.94 -4.40 32.06
C ASP A 310 5.24 -4.75 30.60
N ASP A 311 4.25 -5.20 29.81
CA ASP A 311 4.44 -5.53 28.40
C ASP A 311 4.48 -4.27 27.51
N LEU A 312 3.82 -3.19 27.94
CA LEU A 312 3.71 -1.93 27.17
C LEU A 312 4.80 -0.92 27.55
N ALA A 313 5.28 -0.94 28.79
CA ALA A 313 6.22 0.04 29.32
C ALA A 313 7.58 0.08 28.57
N PRO A 314 8.22 -1.05 28.21
CA PRO A 314 9.49 -1.04 27.48
C PRO A 314 9.34 -0.52 26.04
N ALA A 315 8.25 -0.90 25.37
CA ALA A 315 7.98 -0.45 24.00
C ALA A 315 7.57 1.04 23.96
N ALA A 316 6.80 1.49 24.95
CA ALA A 316 6.45 2.90 25.11
C ALA A 316 7.67 3.76 25.46
N SER A 317 8.55 3.31 26.36
CA SER A 317 9.78 4.03 26.70
C SER A 317 10.74 4.09 25.52
N ALA A 318 10.95 2.98 24.80
CA ALA A 318 11.76 2.96 23.58
C ALA A 318 11.19 3.88 22.50
N THR A 319 9.86 3.90 22.33
CA THR A 319 9.17 4.81 21.41
C THR A 319 9.43 6.27 21.77
N LEU A 320 9.31 6.63 23.05
CA LEU A 320 9.58 7.97 23.54
C LEU A 320 11.05 8.33 23.33
N THR A 321 12.00 7.47 23.71
CA THR A 321 13.44 7.71 23.55
C THR A 321 13.83 7.91 22.09
N VAL A 322 13.44 6.99 21.20
CA VAL A 322 13.78 7.09 19.78
C VAL A 322 13.02 8.26 19.13
N GLY A 323 11.77 8.51 19.51
CA GLY A 323 11.00 9.67 19.05
C GLY A 323 11.68 10.99 19.44
N SER A 324 12.15 11.10 20.68
CA SER A 324 12.94 12.23 21.16
C SER A 324 14.25 12.38 20.38
N LEU A 325 14.98 11.29 20.12
CA LEU A 325 16.22 11.32 19.33
C LEU A 325 15.99 11.76 17.88
N VAL A 326 14.89 11.33 17.25
CA VAL A 326 14.51 11.76 15.89
C VAL A 326 14.17 13.24 15.88
N ILE A 327 13.37 13.72 16.85
CA ILE A 327 13.05 15.15 16.97
C ILE A 327 14.33 15.97 17.17
N VAL A 328 15.21 15.55 18.08
CA VAL A 328 16.49 16.20 18.33
C VAL A 328 17.38 16.21 17.09
N GLY A 329 17.48 15.10 16.36
CA GLY A 329 18.24 15.02 15.12
C GLY A 329 17.69 15.94 14.02
N VAL A 330 16.37 15.99 13.84
CA VAL A 330 15.72 16.93 12.91
C VAL A 330 15.97 18.38 13.33
N MET A 331 15.84 18.69 14.63
CA MET A 331 16.12 20.03 15.16
C MET A 331 17.58 20.43 14.94
N MET A 332 18.54 19.52 15.12
CA MET A 332 19.96 19.76 14.85
C MET A 332 20.23 20.03 13.37
N ILE A 333 19.60 19.27 12.47
CA ILE A 333 19.71 19.49 11.02
C ILE A 333 19.14 20.86 10.64
N LEU A 334 17.95 21.20 11.14
CA LEU A 334 17.35 22.52 10.91
C LEU A 334 18.22 23.64 11.50
N ALA A 335 18.75 23.48 12.72
CA ALA A 335 19.65 24.44 13.36
C ALA A 335 20.97 24.63 12.58
N SER A 336 21.50 23.55 12.00
CA SER A 336 22.71 23.61 11.16
C SER A 336 22.49 24.35 9.84
N GLN A 337 21.26 24.34 9.31
CA GLN A 337 20.88 25.11 8.12
C GLN A 337 20.64 26.59 8.45
N THR A 338 20.37 26.94 9.71
CA THR A 338 20.23 28.32 10.19
C THR A 338 21.53 28.93 10.74
N GLY A 339 22.67 28.27 10.57
CA GLY A 339 23.97 28.79 10.97
C GLY A 339 24.36 30.09 10.23
N PRO A 340 25.27 30.90 10.80
CA PRO A 340 25.58 32.28 10.35
C PRO A 340 26.08 32.42 8.89
N HIS A 341 26.34 31.32 8.18
CA HIS A 341 26.69 31.34 6.77
C HIS A 341 25.50 31.70 5.84
N ALA A 342 24.25 31.48 6.26
CA ALA A 342 23.08 31.91 5.51
C ALA A 342 22.86 33.44 5.58
N SER A 343 23.24 34.06 6.72
CA SER A 343 23.10 35.51 6.94
C SER A 343 24.20 36.32 6.26
N ALA A 344 25.39 35.74 6.05
CA ALA A 344 26.49 36.42 5.35
C ALA A 344 26.25 36.53 3.83
N ALA A 345 25.50 35.61 3.23
CA ALA A 345 25.12 35.66 1.81
C ALA A 345 24.01 36.69 1.51
N ALA A 346 23.28 37.15 2.52
CA ALA A 346 22.19 38.11 2.39
C ALA A 346 22.62 39.58 2.53
N LEU A 347 23.88 39.85 2.88
CA LEU A 347 24.35 41.21 3.26
C LEU A 347 25.34 41.87 2.29
N ASN A 348 25.61 41.32 1.10
CA ASN A 348 26.47 41.99 0.13
C ASN A 348 25.81 42.15 -1.25
N PRO A 349 25.18 43.31 -1.54
CA PRO A 349 24.59 43.59 -2.85
C PRO A 349 25.62 43.79 -3.98
N HIS A 350 26.92 43.93 -3.67
CA HIS A 350 27.91 44.41 -4.65
C HIS A 350 28.75 43.35 -5.38
N THR A 351 28.64 42.06 -5.04
CA THR A 351 29.44 41.01 -5.72
C THR A 351 28.72 40.26 -6.84
N ARG A 352 27.45 40.57 -7.15
CA ARG A 352 26.71 39.87 -8.23
C ARG A 352 26.99 40.35 -9.66
N ASN A 353 27.64 41.49 -9.86
CA ASN A 353 27.86 42.03 -11.23
C ASN A 353 29.28 41.83 -11.79
N ALA A 354 30.20 41.17 -11.09
CA ALA A 354 31.59 41.03 -11.56
C ALA A 354 31.87 39.72 -12.35
N PHE A 355 30.93 38.78 -12.45
CA PHE A 355 31.17 37.49 -13.11
C PHE A 355 30.56 37.37 -14.53
N PHE A 356 29.90 38.42 -15.04
CA PHE A 356 29.18 38.37 -16.33
C PHE A 356 29.65 39.36 -17.42
N LEU A 357 30.82 39.99 -17.27
CA LEU A 357 31.34 40.95 -18.27
C LEU A 357 32.82 40.75 -18.65
N ARG A 358 33.26 39.52 -18.91
CA ARG A 358 34.58 39.29 -19.53
C ARG A 358 34.69 38.00 -20.35
N SER A 359 34.01 37.90 -21.50
CA SER A 359 34.41 36.96 -22.56
C SER A 359 33.92 37.26 -23.98
N THR A 360 33.50 38.48 -24.30
CA THR A 360 33.19 38.86 -25.70
C THR A 360 33.80 40.20 -26.06
N THR A 361 35.07 40.19 -26.50
CA THR A 361 35.66 41.10 -27.50
C THR A 361 37.17 40.86 -27.63
N SER A 362 37.61 40.18 -28.69
CA SER A 362 38.70 40.62 -29.60
C SER A 362 39.30 39.43 -30.39
N ARG A 363 38.95 39.32 -31.68
CA ARG A 363 39.89 39.03 -32.78
C ARG A 363 39.17 39.11 -34.13
N ARG A 364 39.20 40.32 -34.71
CA ARG A 364 39.31 40.56 -36.15
C ARG A 364 40.27 41.73 -36.33
N ARG A 365 41.50 41.42 -36.70
CA ARG A 365 42.29 42.05 -37.75
C ARG A 365 43.53 41.20 -37.98
#